data_AF-A0A5D2GYA3-F1
#
_entry.id   AF-A0A5D2GYA3-F1
#
_cell.length_a   1.000
_cell.length_b   1.000
_cell.length_c   1.000
_cell.angle_alpha   90.00
_cell.angle_beta   90.00
_cell.angle_gamma   90.00
#
_symmetry.space_group_name_H-M   'P 1'
#
loop_
_entity.id
_entity.type
_entity.pdbx_description
1 polymer ?
#
loop_
_entity_poly.entity_id
_entity_poly.type
_entity_poly.pdbx_seq_one_letter_code
_entity_poly.pdbx_strand_id
1 'polypeptide(L)'
;MEYVACVKKHQLLTDSNGDFSSWDEHFSAPFDEPLPEIEARCCDQSVLISIHCEKKKRFLEKIISGIEKCHLTVINSNAMTFGNCALHITIVAQMGMEFCMTIKELVKKLRLAFIFLV
;
A
#
# COMPACT_ATOMS: atom_id res chain seq x y z
N MET A 1 26.64 8.06 16.81
CA MET A 1 25.24 8.36 17.18
C MET A 1 24.67 9.12 16.00
N GLU A 2 24.00 8.42 15.09
CA GLU A 2 23.42 9.04 13.88
C GLU A 2 21.98 9.43 14.20
N TYR A 3 21.66 10.71 13.99
CA TYR A 3 20.30 11.22 14.09
C TYR A 3 19.64 11.08 12.72
N VAL A 4 18.53 10.35 12.65
CA VAL A 4 17.72 10.25 11.43
C VAL A 4 16.53 11.19 11.59
N ALA A 5 16.48 12.22 10.74
CA ALA A 5 15.31 13.07 10.61
C ALA A 5 14.40 12.48 9.52
N CYS A 6 13.15 12.15 9.87
CA CYS A 6 12.11 11.87 8.90
C CYS A 6 11.77 13.19 8.18
N VAL A 7 12.20 13.35 6.94
CA VAL A 7 11.88 14.54 6.15
C VAL A 7 10.46 14.39 5.61
N LYS A 8 9.55 15.27 6.04
CA LYS A 8 8.20 15.36 5.48
C LYS A 8 8.32 15.89 4.04
N LYS A 9 7.87 15.10 3.07
CA LYS A 9 7.87 15.51 1.65
C LYS A 9 6.90 16.70 1.50
N HIS A 10 7.43 17.85 1.09
CA HIS A 10 6.62 19.03 0.78
C HIS A 10 5.91 18.81 -0.57
N GLN A 11 4.58 18.94 -0.58
CA GLN A 11 3.78 18.93 -1.80
C GLN A 11 3.79 20.34 -2.40
N LEU A 12 4.29 20.45 -3.63
CA LEU A 12 4.19 21.66 -4.44
C LEU A 12 2.73 21.79 -4.88
N LEU A 13 2.01 22.72 -4.25
CA LEU A 13 0.74 23.20 -4.76
C LEU A 13 1.07 24.06 -6.00
N THR A 14 0.93 23.49 -7.20
CA THR A 14 0.84 24.31 -8.41
C THR A 14 -0.53 24.99 -8.41
N ASP A 15 -0.56 26.23 -7.92
CA ASP A 15 -1.66 27.15 -8.18
C ASP A 15 -1.61 27.52 -9.66
N SER A 16 -2.50 26.94 -10.45
CA SER A 16 -2.74 27.39 -11.82
C SER A 16 -4.22 27.23 -12.12
N ASN A 17 -4.92 28.35 -11.98
CA ASN A 17 -6.20 28.61 -12.61
C ASN A 17 -6.20 28.14 -14.06
N GLY A 18 -7.09 27.21 -14.41
CA GLY A 18 -7.33 26.84 -15.81
C GLY A 18 -7.81 25.40 -16.01
N ASP A 19 -9.11 25.20 -15.79
CA ASP A 19 -10.00 24.22 -16.44
C ASP A 19 -9.37 22.96 -17.05
N PHE A 20 -9.35 21.85 -16.29
CA PHE A 20 -9.55 20.51 -16.85
C PHE A 20 -10.36 19.64 -15.87
N SER A 21 -11.34 18.96 -16.44
CA SER A 21 -12.49 18.28 -15.83
C SER A 21 -12.16 17.11 -14.89
N SER A 22 -12.80 17.16 -13.72
CA SER A 22 -13.21 16.08 -12.80
C SER A 22 -12.63 14.67 -13.00
N TRP A 23 -11.75 14.25 -12.08
CA TRP A 23 -11.59 12.85 -11.69
C TRP A 23 -11.71 12.78 -10.17
N ASP A 24 -12.65 11.97 -9.71
CA ASP A 24 -13.25 11.95 -8.37
C ASP A 24 -12.28 12.04 -7.18
N GLU A 25 -12.76 12.77 -6.18
CA GLU A 25 -12.24 12.96 -4.84
C GLU A 25 -11.99 11.64 -4.09
N HIS A 26 -10.72 11.33 -3.75
CA HIS A 26 -10.34 10.76 -2.43
C HIS A 26 -8.80 10.60 -2.28
N PHE A 27 -8.04 11.69 -2.23
CA PHE A 27 -6.67 11.67 -1.70
C PHE A 27 -6.57 12.51 -0.43
N SER A 28 -7.46 12.25 0.52
CA SER A 28 -7.42 12.86 1.85
C SER A 28 -7.53 11.82 2.94
N ALA A 29 -6.57 10.91 3.00
CA ALA A 29 -6.17 10.36 4.29
C ALA A 29 -5.00 11.22 4.79
N PRO A 30 -5.12 11.93 5.92
CA PRO A 30 -3.96 12.54 6.55
C PRO A 30 -2.99 11.41 6.92
N PHE A 31 -1.69 11.66 6.73
CA PHE A 31 -0.57 10.74 7.02
C PHE A 31 -0.42 10.36 8.51
N ASP A 32 -1.50 10.39 9.29
CA ASP A 32 -1.64 9.85 10.65
C ASP A 32 -2.23 8.43 10.64
N GLU A 33 -2.35 7.77 9.48
CA GLU A 33 -2.76 6.37 9.47
C GLU A 33 -1.69 5.52 10.17
N PRO A 34 -2.07 4.74 11.21
CA PRO A 34 -1.13 3.92 11.94
C PRO A 34 -0.52 2.88 11.00
N LEU A 35 0.77 2.60 11.17
CA LEU A 35 1.40 1.49 10.47
C LEU A 35 0.63 0.17 10.77
N PRO A 36 0.68 -0.83 9.87
CA PRO A 36 1.13 -0.70 8.50
C PRO A 36 0.14 0.13 7.67
N GLU A 37 0.67 1.08 6.90
CA GLU A 37 -0.12 1.81 5.92
C GLU A 37 -0.27 0.92 4.68
N ILE A 38 -1.52 0.67 4.27
CA ILE A 38 -1.84 -0.20 3.14
C ILE A 38 -2.71 0.56 2.15
N GLU A 39 -2.24 0.58 0.91
CA GLU A 39 -2.95 1.11 -0.24
C GLU A 39 -3.15 -0.01 -1.27
N ALA A 40 -4.28 0.02 -1.97
CA ALA A 40 -4.51 -0.85 -3.11
C ALA A 40 -5.12 -0.06 -4.27
N ARG A 41 -4.66 -0.35 -5.48
CA ARG A 41 -5.14 0.23 -6.73
C ARG A 41 -5.46 -0.89 -7.71
N CYS A 42 -6.50 -0.74 -8.52
CA CYS A 42 -6.84 -1.71 -9.56
C CYS A 42 -6.78 -1.07 -10.95
N CYS A 43 -6.34 -1.86 -11.92
CA CYS A 43 -6.39 -1.56 -13.34
C CYS A 43 -6.69 -2.86 -14.07
N ASP A 44 -7.81 -2.92 -14.79
CA ASP A 44 -8.35 -4.14 -15.40
C ASP A 44 -8.44 -5.30 -14.39
N GLN A 45 -7.72 -6.40 -14.64
CA GLN A 45 -7.64 -7.57 -13.77
C GLN A 45 -6.43 -7.54 -12.82
N SER A 46 -5.67 -6.46 -12.81
CA SER A 46 -4.47 -6.30 -11.99
C SER A 46 -4.74 -5.45 -10.77
N VAL A 47 -4.15 -5.84 -9.65
CA VAL A 47 -4.16 -5.10 -8.39
C VAL A 47 -2.73 -4.79 -7.99
N LEU A 48 -2.46 -3.52 -7.72
CA LEU A 48 -1.22 -3.05 -7.12
C LEU A 48 -1.47 -2.78 -5.64
N ILE A 49 -0.71 -3.43 -4.77
CA ILE A 49 -0.79 -3.30 -3.31
C ILE A 49 0.52 -2.68 -2.83
N SER A 50 0.42 -1.58 -2.11
CA SER A 50 1.55 -0.91 -1.44
C SER A 50 1.39 -1.07 0.06
N ILE A 51 2.43 -1.54 0.74
CA ILE A 51 2.47 -1.70 2.20
C ILE A 51 3.70 -0.96 2.72
N HIS A 52 3.50 -0.04 3.65
CA HIS A 52 4.56 0.65 4.35
C HIS A 52 4.54 0.23 5.83
N CYS A 53 5.66 -0.28 6.33
CA CYS A 53 5.78 -0.77 7.70
C CYS A 53 7.21 -0.64 8.24
N GLU A 54 7.39 -0.93 9.53
CA GLU A 54 8.72 -1.01 10.12
C GLU A 54 9.45 -2.30 9.67
N LYS A 55 10.76 -2.17 9.47
CA LYS A 55 11.63 -3.29 9.09
C LYS A 55 11.79 -4.26 10.27
N LYS A 56 10.98 -5.33 10.31
CA LYS A 56 11.23 -6.50 11.19
C LYS A 56 11.42 -7.79 10.38
N LYS A 57 11.99 -8.81 11.02
CA LYS A 57 12.39 -10.06 10.35
C LYS A 57 11.16 -10.89 9.92
N ARG A 58 11.19 -11.38 8.68
CA ARG A 58 10.33 -12.46 8.11
C ARG A 58 8.83 -12.16 8.01
N PHE A 59 8.45 -11.15 7.22
CA PHE A 59 7.04 -10.86 6.93
C PHE A 59 6.59 -11.15 5.50
N LEU A 60 7.51 -11.16 4.53
CA LEU A 60 7.15 -11.24 3.12
C LEU A 60 6.31 -12.49 2.79
N GLU A 61 6.69 -13.65 3.32
CA GLU A 61 5.94 -14.91 3.15
C GLU A 61 4.52 -14.82 3.71
N LYS A 62 4.34 -14.22 4.90
CA LYS A 62 3.02 -14.04 5.53
C LYS A 62 2.16 -13.06 4.74
N ILE A 63 2.78 -12.02 4.17
CA ILE A 63 2.09 -11.03 3.35
C ILE A 63 1.59 -11.68 2.06
N ILE A 64 2.45 -12.41 1.35
CA ILE A 64 2.09 -13.11 0.12
C ILE A 64 0.94 -14.09 0.38
N SER A 65 1.08 -14.94 1.41
CA SER A 65 0.01 -15.90 1.77
C SER A 65 -1.30 -15.20 2.18
N GLY A 66 -1.22 -14.05 2.85
CA GLY A 66 -2.40 -13.25 3.22
C GLY A 66 -3.12 -12.67 2.00
N ILE A 67 -2.36 -12.27 0.97
CA ILE A 67 -2.90 -11.78 -0.30
C ILE A 67 -3.52 -12.91 -1.11
N GLU A 68 -2.89 -14.08 -1.16
CA GLU A 68 -3.43 -15.25 -1.88
C GLU A 68 -4.77 -15.72 -1.30
N LYS A 69 -4.97 -15.63 0.02
CA LYS A 69 -6.26 -15.87 0.70
C LYS A 69 -7.37 -14.86 0.33
N CYS A 70 -7.04 -13.85 -0.46
CA CYS A 70 -8.00 -12.92 -1.02
C CYS A 70 -8.40 -13.28 -2.45
N HIS A 71 -8.08 -14.49 -2.95
CA HIS A 71 -8.30 -14.91 -4.34
C HIS A 71 -7.54 -14.05 -5.35
N LEU A 72 -6.36 -13.57 -4.93
CA LEU A 72 -5.42 -12.84 -5.77
C LEU A 72 -4.20 -13.72 -6.05
N THR A 73 -3.73 -13.76 -7.29
CA THR A 73 -2.50 -14.48 -7.66
C THR A 73 -1.35 -13.49 -7.72
N VAL A 74 -0.34 -13.64 -6.87
CA VAL A 74 0.82 -12.74 -6.87
C VAL A 74 1.66 -12.95 -8.13
N ILE A 75 1.82 -11.90 -8.93
CA ILE A 75 2.60 -11.90 -10.17
C ILE A 75 4.03 -11.44 -9.88
N ASN A 76 4.16 -10.38 -9.10
CA ASN A 76 5.45 -9.88 -8.66
C ASN A 76 5.35 -9.25 -7.27
N SER A 77 6.46 -9.29 -6.56
CA SER A 77 6.62 -8.62 -5.28
C SER A 77 7.99 -7.96 -5.23
N ASN A 78 8.03 -6.77 -4.66
CA ASN A 78 9.24 -6.00 -4.43
C ASN A 78 9.23 -5.51 -3.00
N ALA A 79 10.39 -5.53 -2.35
CA ALA A 79 10.56 -5.04 -1.00
C ALA A 79 11.78 -4.12 -0.98
N MET A 80 11.55 -2.84 -0.73
CA MET A 80 12.58 -1.81 -0.67
C MET A 80 12.69 -1.29 0.76
N THR A 81 13.89 -1.31 1.32
CA THR A 81 14.15 -0.69 2.63
C THR A 81 14.54 0.76 2.45
N PHE A 82 14.01 1.63 3.31
CA PHE A 82 14.48 3.01 3.45
C PHE A 82 15.24 3.14 4.77
N GLY A 83 16.56 3.26 4.67
CA GLY A 83 17.46 3.17 5.82
C GLY A 83 17.32 1.85 6.58
N ASN A 84 17.48 1.91 7.90
CA ASN A 84 17.45 0.72 8.76
C ASN A 84 16.08 0.44 9.39
N CYS A 85 15.12 1.34 9.26
CA CYS A 85 13.87 1.29 10.04
C CYS A 85 12.61 1.09 9.19
N ALA A 86 12.60 1.54 7.93
CA ALA A 86 11.40 1.51 7.11
C ALA A 86 11.49 0.46 5.99
N LEU A 87 10.35 -0.18 5.70
CA LEU A 87 10.18 -1.16 4.64
C LEU A 87 8.96 -0.79 3.81
N HIS A 88 9.17 -0.60 2.51
CA HIS A 88 8.12 -0.41 1.52
C HIS A 88 8.00 -1.68 0.67
N ILE A 89 6.83 -2.29 0.66
CA ILE A 89 6.54 -3.50 -0.09
C ILE A 89 5.53 -3.14 -1.17
N THR A 90 5.82 -3.54 -2.39
CA THR A 90 4.94 -3.36 -3.54
C THR A 90 4.64 -4.73 -4.14
N ILE A 91 3.37 -5.06 -4.32
CA ILE A 91 2.93 -6.35 -4.84
C ILE A 91 1.97 -6.10 -6.00
N VAL A 92 2.25 -6.69 -7.16
CA VAL A 92 1.27 -6.80 -8.24
C VAL A 92 0.68 -8.19 -8.19
N ALA A 93 -0.64 -8.25 -8.16
CA ALA A 93 -1.39 -9.49 -8.19
C ALA A 93 -2.50 -9.42 -9.25
N GLN A 94 -2.91 -10.58 -9.74
CA GLN A 94 -4.02 -10.74 -10.67
C GLN A 94 -5.27 -11.21 -9.92
N MET A 95 -6.42 -10.63 -10.25
CA MET A 95 -7.71 -11.06 -9.72
C MET A 95 -8.07 -12.44 -10.30
N GLY A 96 -8.33 -13.41 -9.43
CA GLY A 96 -8.90 -14.69 -9.84
C GLY A 96 -10.38 -14.55 -10.21
N MET A 97 -10.93 -15.58 -10.87
CA MET A 97 -12.37 -15.63 -11.21
C MET A 97 -13.30 -15.54 -10.00
N GLU A 98 -12.80 -15.92 -8.82
CA GLU A 98 -13.53 -15.90 -7.54
C GLU A 98 -13.35 -14.58 -6.76
N PHE A 99 -12.61 -13.60 -7.30
CA PHE A 99 -12.42 -12.31 -6.64
C PHE A 99 -13.72 -11.49 -6.71
N CYS A 100 -14.42 -11.39 -5.59
CA CYS A 100 -15.71 -10.69 -5.47
C CYS A 100 -15.68 -9.46 -4.55
N MET A 101 -14.52 -9.14 -3.97
CA MET A 101 -14.37 -8.02 -3.02
C MET A 101 -14.13 -6.69 -3.74
N THR A 102 -14.64 -5.60 -3.18
CA THR A 102 -14.24 -4.25 -3.59
C THR A 102 -12.82 -3.92 -3.12
N ILE A 103 -12.16 -2.94 -3.75
CA ILE A 103 -10.82 -2.50 -3.31
C ILE A 103 -10.83 -1.99 -1.87
N LYS A 104 -11.91 -1.31 -1.45
CA LYS A 104 -12.07 -0.87 -0.06
C LYS A 104 -12.13 -2.04 0.93
N GLU A 105 -12.86 -3.10 0.57
CA GLU A 105 -12.93 -4.31 1.39
C GLU A 105 -11.60 -5.06 1.42
N LEU A 106 -10.89 -5.12 0.29
CA LEU A 106 -9.54 -5.68 0.21
C LEU A 106 -8.59 -4.94 1.17
N VAL A 107 -8.52 -3.61 1.09
CA VAL A 107 -7.65 -2.81 1.98
C VAL A 107 -8.02 -3.06 3.44
N LYS A 108 -9.30 -3.07 3.80
CA LYS A 108 -9.76 -3.36 5.16
C LYS A 108 -9.33 -4.76 5.62
N LYS A 109 -9.49 -5.77 4.76
CA LYS A 109 -9.10 -7.16 5.06
C LYS A 109 -7.60 -7.30 5.24
N LEU A 110 -6.80 -6.66 4.38
CA LEU A 110 -5.33 -6.67 4.48
C LEU A 110 -4.84 -5.93 5.73
N ARG A 111 -5.45 -4.80 6.10
CA ARG A 111 -5.13 -4.07 7.35
C ARG A 111 -5.35 -4.94 8.57
N LEU A 112 -6.47 -5.67 8.62
CA LEU A 112 -6.74 -6.63 9.71
C LEU A 112 -5.75 -7.80 9.69
N ALA A 113 -5.45 -8.33 8.51
CA ALA A 113 -4.53 -9.45 8.36
C ALA A 113 -3.10 -9.09 8.76
N PHE A 114 -2.68 -7.84 8.57
CA PHE A 114 -1.29 -7.41 8.72
C PHE A 114 -1.05 -6.46 9.90
N ILE A 115 -1.99 -6.33 10.82
CA ILE A 115 -1.82 -5.51 12.04
C ILE A 115 -0.59 -5.92 12.89
N PHE A 116 -0.07 -7.13 12.70
CA PHE A 116 1.15 -7.62 13.36
C PHE A 116 2.47 -7.09 12.74
N LEU A 117 2.40 -6.34 11.63
CA LEU A 117 3.57 -5.75 10.97
C LEU A 117 4.10 -4.48 11.66
N VAL A 118 3.38 -4.00 12.68
CA VAL A 118 3.79 -2.88 13.56
C VAL A 118 4.63 -3.37 14.71
#